data_AF-W4LH55-F1
#
_entry.id   AF-W4LH55-F1
#
_cell.length_a   1.000
_cell.length_b   1.000
_cell.length_c   1.000
_cell.angle_alpha   90.00
_cell.angle_beta   90.00
_cell.angle_gamma   90.00
#
_symmetry.space_group_name_H-M   'P 1'
#
loop_
_entity.id
_entity.type
_entity.pdbx_description
1 polymer ?
#
loop_
_entity_poly.entity_id
_entity_poly.type
_entity_poly.pdbx_seq_one_letter_code
_entity_poly.pdbx_strand_id
1 'polypeptide(L)' 'MAEPIPTTSDAVYKRSITIEADTATLERQRKEGQSRGFTVYCDEPEAIGGDNTAAPPLSYFCMALGF' A
#
# COMPACT_ATOMS: atom_id res chain seq x y z
N MET A 1 -6.18 -49.36 13.37
CA MET A 1 -6.10 -48.64 12.08
C MET A 1 -6.75 -47.29 12.31
N ALA A 2 -5.99 -46.20 12.27
CA ALA A 2 -6.56 -44.86 12.42
C ALA A 2 -7.32 -44.48 11.14
N GLU A 3 -8.46 -43.82 11.28
CA GLU A 3 -9.23 -43.35 10.12
C GLU A 3 -8.45 -42.30 9.33
N PRO A 4 -8.55 -42.28 8.00
CA PRO A 4 -7.84 -41.33 7.15
C PRO A 4 -8.38 -39.91 7.36
N ILE A 5 -7.47 -38.94 7.41
CA ILE A 5 -7.80 -37.52 7.53
C ILE A 5 -8.54 -37.08 6.26
N PRO A 6 -9.75 -36.48 6.37
CA PRO A 6 -10.49 -36.03 5.20
C PRO A 6 -9.72 -34.91 4.48
N THR A 7 -9.25 -35.19 3.26
CA THR A 7 -8.65 -34.19 2.36
C THR A 7 -9.75 -33.45 1.62
N THR A 8 -10.38 -32.49 2.29
CA THR A 8 -11.12 -31.44 1.59
C THR A 8 -10.34 -30.15 1.77
N SER A 9 -9.41 -29.88 0.86
CA SER A 9 -8.75 -28.56 0.80
C SER A 9 -9.11 -27.84 -0.50
N ASP A 10 -10.41 -27.82 -0.84
CA ASP A 10 -11.00 -26.83 -1.75
C ASP A 10 -11.57 -25.63 -0.97
N ALA A 11 -11.18 -25.48 0.30
CA ALA A 11 -11.51 -24.29 1.07
C ALA A 11 -10.69 -23.11 0.54
N VAL A 12 -11.23 -22.40 -0.45
CA VAL A 12 -10.74 -21.08 -0.86
C VAL A 12 -10.89 -20.14 0.34
N TYR A 13 -9.81 -19.94 1.08
CA TYR A 13 -9.76 -18.95 2.15
C TYR A 13 -9.82 -17.55 1.54
N LYS A 14 -11.04 -17.02 1.36
CA LYS A 14 -11.27 -15.65 0.92
C LYS A 14 -11.34 -14.73 2.12
N ARG A 15 -10.34 -13.86 2.27
CA ARG A 15 -10.38 -12.74 3.22
C ARG A 15 -10.53 -11.44 2.45
N SER A 16 -11.50 -10.62 2.83
CA SER A 16 -11.68 -9.27 2.29
C SER A 16 -11.11 -8.26 3.28
N ILE A 17 -10.29 -7.33 2.80
CA ILE A 17 -9.78 -6.21 3.58
C ILE A 17 -10.09 -4.95 2.78
N THR A 18 -10.82 -4.03 3.39
CA THR A 18 -11.07 -2.70 2.84
C THR A 18 -10.06 -1.72 3.43
N ILE A 19 -9.36 -1.00 2.55
CA ILE A 19 -8.42 0.06 2.91
C ILE A 19 -8.92 1.32 2.21
N GLU A 20 -9.12 2.37 2.99
CA GLU A 20 -9.58 3.67 2.51
C GLU A 20 -8.55 4.74 2.87
N ALA A 21 -8.32 5.64 1.92
CA ALA A 21 -7.49 6.81 2.08
C ALA A 21 -8.00 7.91 1.16
N ASP A 22 -8.04 9.13 1.67
CA ASP A 22 -8.27 10.32 0.85
C ASP A 22 -6.93 10.72 0.23
N THR A 23 -6.86 10.87 -1.08
CA THR A 23 -5.61 11.17 -1.77
C THR A 23 -5.77 12.31 -2.76
N ALA A 24 -4.79 13.19 -2.82
CA ALA A 24 -4.70 14.26 -3.80
C ALA A 24 -3.32 14.26 -4.48
N THR A 25 -3.34 14.39 -5.81
CA THR A 25 -2.16 14.78 -6.58
C THR A 25 -2.16 16.29 -6.69
N LEU A 26 -1.09 16.91 -6.25
CA LEU A 26 -0.86 18.34 -6.27
C LEU A 26 0.03 18.71 -7.46
N GLU A 27 0.39 19.99 -7.55
CA GLU A 27 1.34 20.45 -8.55
C GLU A 27 2.70 19.77 -8.39
N ARG A 28 3.46 19.75 -9.49
CA ARG A 28 4.85 19.28 -9.52
C ARG A 28 5.03 17.92 -8.84
N GLN A 29 4.18 16.96 -9.18
CA GLN A 29 4.24 15.57 -8.71
C GLN A 29 4.15 15.35 -7.19
N ARG A 30 3.87 16.40 -6.41
CA ARG A 30 3.62 16.28 -4.98
C ARG A 30 2.28 15.60 -4.74
N LYS A 31 2.19 14.79 -3.70
CA LYS A 31 0.99 14.01 -3.37
C LYS A 31 0.77 14.05 -1.86
N GLU A 32 -0.48 14.16 -1.46
CA GLU A 32 -0.91 14.06 -0.07
C GLU A 32 -1.93 12.93 0.05
N GLY A 33 -1.78 12.10 1.08
CA GLY A 33 -2.74 11.07 1.43
C GLY A 33 -3.10 11.15 2.91
N GLN A 34 -4.38 11.03 3.24
CA GLN A 34 -4.84 10.85 4.62
C GLN A 34 -5.40 9.44 4.79
N SER A 35 -4.84 8.71 5.75
CA SER A 35 -5.36 7.38 6.11
C SER A 35 -5.32 7.22 7.63
N ARG A 36 -6.47 6.84 8.20
CA ARG A 36 -6.64 6.52 9.64
C ARG A 36 -6.05 7.59 10.59
N GLY A 37 -6.19 8.86 10.24
CA GLY A 37 -5.71 10.00 11.05
C GLY A 37 -4.24 10.39 10.83
N PHE A 38 -3.55 9.76 9.89
CA PHE A 38 -2.19 10.13 9.51
C PHE A 38 -2.16 10.76 8.12
N THR A 39 -1.39 11.83 7.98
CA THR A 39 -1.07 12.44 6.70
C THR A 39 0.26 11.93 6.19
N VAL A 40 0.28 11.45 4.96
CA VAL A 40 1.47 11.01 4.23
C VAL A 40 1.71 12.00 3.09
N TYR A 41 2.92 12.53 3.02
CA TYR A 41 3.38 13.32 1.89
C TYR A 41 4.30 12.47 1.02
N CYS A 42 4.07 12.53 -0.29
CA CYS A 42 4.99 11.99 -1.28
C CYS A 42 5.39 13.09 -2.26
N ASP A 43 6.57 12.93 -2.82
CA ASP A 43 7.07 13.78 -3.89
C ASP A 43 7.95 12.92 -4.80
N GLU A 44 7.88 13.19 -6.09
CA GLU A 44 8.73 12.48 -7.03
C GLU A 44 10.10 13.18 -7.14
N PRO A 45 11.14 12.47 -7.62
CA PRO A 45 12.40 13.12 -7.93
C PRO A 45 12.28 14.13 -9.09
N GLU A 46 13.19 15.12 -9.11
CA GLU A 46 13.26 16.16 -10.15
C GLU A 46 13.29 15.58 -11.58
N ALA A 47 13.92 14.42 -11.77
CA ALA A 47 14.04 13.74 -13.05
C ALA A 47 12.69 13.39 -13.72
N ILE A 48 11.61 13.31 -12.94
CA ILE A 48 10.25 13.06 -13.45
C ILE A 48 9.27 14.20 -13.11
N GLY A 49 9.80 15.38 -12.77
CA GLY A 49 9.05 16.62 -12.60
C GLY A 49 8.56 16.90 -11.19
N GLY A 50 9.13 16.24 -10.18
CA GLY A 50 8.89 16.57 -8.77
C GLY A 50 9.93 17.52 -8.16
N ASP A 51 9.82 17.78 -6.86
CA ASP A 51 10.72 18.67 -6.12
C ASP A 51 11.62 17.91 -5.12
N ASN A 52 11.53 16.58 -5.08
CA ASN A 52 12.32 15.71 -4.20
C ASN A 52 12.27 16.11 -2.71
N THR A 53 11.13 16.65 -2.24
CA THR A 53 10.92 17.14 -0.86
C THR A 53 10.38 16.07 0.10
N ALA A 54 9.93 14.94 -0.42
CA ALA A 54 9.46 13.78 0.32
C ALA A 54 9.77 12.50 -0.47
N ALA A 55 9.66 11.34 0.17
CA ALA A 55 9.88 10.06 -0.53
C ALA A 55 8.78 9.82 -1.59
N PRO A 56 9.12 9.21 -2.75
CA PRO A 56 8.11 8.88 -3.75
C PRO A 56 7.19 7.76 -3.25
N PRO A 57 5.96 7.64 -3.78
CA PRO A 57 4.98 6.64 -3.32
C PRO A 57 5.53 5.21 -3.35
N LEU A 58 6.37 4.89 -4.36
CA LEU A 58 6.97 3.56 -4.50
C LEU A 58 7.90 3.23 -3.33
N SER A 59 8.58 4.20 -2.73
CA SER A 59 9.43 3.96 -1.56
C SER A 59 8.61 3.51 -0.35
N TYR A 60 7.45 4.14 -0.10
CA TYR A 60 6.55 3.70 0.97
C TYR A 60 6.00 2.30 0.72
N PHE A 61 5.63 1.97 -0.52
CA PHE A 61 5.19 0.62 -0.88
C PHE A 61 6.30 -0.42 -0.64
N CYS A 62 7.53 -0.16 -1.07
CA CYS A 62 8.66 -1.05 -0.85
C CYS A 62 8.93 -1.27 0.64
N MET A 63 8.86 -0.22 1.47
CA MET A 63 9.02 -0.35 2.93
C MET A 63 7.89 -1.17 3.55
N ALA A 64 6.65 -1.02 3.07
CA ALA A 64 5.50 -1.79 3.55
C ALA A 64 5.61 -3.30 3.26
N LEU A 65 6.41 -3.72 2.28
CA LEU A 65 6.71 -5.14 2.05
C LEU A 65 7.75 -5.69 3.03
N GLY A 66 8.57 -4.83 3.64
CA GLY A 66 9.67 -5.21 4.53
C GLY A 66 9.31 -5.28 6.01
N PHE A 67 8.15 -4.74 6.41
CA PHE A 67 7.57 -4.85 7.75
C PHE A 67 6.40 -5.83 7.75
#